data_AF-A0A962H0Q8-F1
#
_entry.id   AF-A0A962H0Q8-F1
#
_cell.length_a   1.000
_cell.length_b   1.000
_cell.length_c   1.000
_cell.angle_alpha   90.00
_cell.angle_beta   90.00
_cell.angle_gamma   90.00
#
_symmetry.space_group_name_H-M   'P 1'
#
loop_
_entity.id
_entity.type
_entity.pdbx_description
1 polymer ?
#
loop_
_entity_poly.entity_id
_entity_poly.type
_entity_poly.pdbx_seq_one_letter_code
_entity_poly.pdbx_strand_id
1 'polypeptide(L)'
;MSQWVDRILSEFPADLARLWIVADPDDVLLDEQVLSGLRERGFEMQPFEDSIVFRAEFEERYRSAWDRGEPGPSRALILHLRGTQVDELPWDYRRQARRVSLSLSDLFSKLNHTVVRQLGSEMWPALFEAQAEHAHQSLGENATKEFVLTHIFRISPHLITRPEDLWRELLRIHYRELALPPVLANHISQVVGKRAILKRLPVADLFIQKSLALRVVQDAWYRHLAKLGIVGSRVSEPAPPDYVAAIDIPFEHPDVRSYVDSMFLEGTLHPLLVQSVPAAIPDWAKVGLILDPASLRNLVVDGIKALMAELPTLDALHRDWSHFARRLGEVISRFHGLDAAQANGIKDSVLALQSSADERLREWVAKHYADLPSLPAAKSPVMVHHVPRFLSMKRSAGESKVALLVFDGLAVDQWIQIRENLARHSQRLVFDEGACFAWLPTLTSVSRQALFSGLRPREFADSVETTSQEPALWSRFWLEHGLKANEVLYRKSIKRNEDLP
;
A
#
# COMPACT_ATOMS: atom_id res chain seq x y z
N MET A 1 -20.91 6.00 10.28
CA MET A 1 -20.54 5.20 9.09
C MET A 1 -20.76 6.07 7.86
N SER A 2 -20.03 5.83 6.77
CA SER A 2 -20.22 6.58 5.52
C SER A 2 -21.49 6.10 4.80
N GLN A 3 -22.04 6.92 3.89
CA GLN A 3 -23.23 6.54 3.12
C GLN A 3 -22.99 5.27 2.30
N TRP A 4 -21.75 5.06 1.85
CA TRP A 4 -21.30 3.84 1.18
C TRP A 4 -21.49 2.60 2.05
N VAL A 5 -20.94 2.64 3.27
CA VAL A 5 -21.01 1.53 4.21
C VAL A 5 -22.48 1.26 4.61
N ASP A 6 -23.24 2.31 4.93
CA ASP A 6 -24.65 2.17 5.31
C ASP A 6 -25.49 1.56 4.18
N ARG A 7 -25.26 1.97 2.93
CA ARG A 7 -25.95 1.41 1.77
C ARG A 7 -25.72 -0.10 1.65
N ILE A 8 -24.48 -0.57 1.82
CA ILE A 8 -24.14 -1.99 1.72
C ILE A 8 -24.70 -2.76 2.91
N LEU A 9 -24.48 -2.27 4.13
CA LEU A 9 -24.87 -2.97 5.36
C LEU A 9 -26.39 -3.06 5.55
N SER A 10 -27.17 -2.20 4.88
CA SER A 10 -28.64 -2.29 4.86
C SER A 10 -29.16 -3.60 4.24
N GLU A 11 -28.38 -4.27 3.40
CA GLU A 11 -28.72 -5.56 2.80
C GLU A 11 -28.53 -6.75 3.76
N PHE A 12 -27.91 -6.53 4.94
CA PHE A 12 -27.48 -7.56 5.89
C PHE A 12 -28.12 -7.43 7.29
N PRO A 13 -29.45 -7.55 7.43
CA PRO A 13 -30.09 -7.72 8.73
C PRO A 13 -29.78 -9.10 9.33
N ALA A 14 -29.02 -9.11 10.43
CA ALA A 14 -28.47 -10.33 11.06
C ALA A 14 -29.51 -11.38 11.48
N ASP A 15 -30.73 -10.97 11.80
CA ASP A 15 -31.76 -11.88 12.32
C ASP A 15 -32.52 -12.66 11.22
N LEU A 16 -32.24 -12.41 9.93
CA LEU A 16 -32.98 -13.05 8.83
C LEU A 16 -32.51 -14.45 8.45
N ALA A 17 -31.21 -14.75 8.56
CA ALA A 17 -30.66 -16.05 8.20
C ALA A 17 -29.29 -16.27 8.85
N ARG A 18 -28.95 -17.53 9.13
CA ARG A 18 -27.62 -17.92 9.63
C ARG A 18 -26.58 -18.09 8.52
N LEU A 19 -26.99 -18.49 7.32
CA LEU A 19 -26.10 -18.61 6.15
C LEU A 19 -26.50 -17.62 5.06
N TRP A 20 -25.51 -16.94 4.49
CA TRP A 20 -25.67 -15.98 3.41
C TRP A 20 -24.73 -16.33 2.27
N ILE A 21 -25.20 -16.18 1.03
CA ILE A 21 -24.39 -16.23 -0.17
C ILE A 21 -24.38 -14.83 -0.76
N VAL A 22 -23.18 -14.27 -0.95
CA VAL A 22 -23.01 -12.96 -1.58
C VAL A 22 -22.27 -13.15 -2.89
N ALA A 23 -22.95 -12.85 -4.00
CA ALA A 23 -22.33 -12.72 -5.31
C ALA A 23 -21.71 -11.33 -5.42
N ASP A 24 -20.39 -11.26 -5.45
CA ASP A 24 -19.62 -10.03 -5.41
C ASP A 24 -18.49 -10.08 -6.46
N PRO A 25 -18.82 -9.88 -7.75
CA PRO A 25 -17.86 -9.91 -8.85
C PRO A 25 -16.80 -8.79 -8.79
N ASP A 26 -17.02 -7.77 -7.97
CA ASP A 26 -16.18 -6.57 -7.89
C ASP A 26 -15.48 -6.44 -6.52
N ASP A 27 -15.54 -7.44 -5.63
CA ASP A 27 -14.91 -7.45 -4.29
C ASP A 27 -15.37 -6.28 -3.37
N VAL A 28 -16.60 -5.81 -3.53
CA VAL A 28 -17.23 -4.75 -2.74
C VAL A 28 -17.22 -5.05 -1.23
N LEU A 29 -17.43 -6.32 -0.85
CA LEU A 29 -17.43 -6.72 0.56
C LEU A 29 -16.04 -6.68 1.19
N LEU A 30 -14.97 -6.65 0.41
CA LEU A 30 -13.59 -6.67 0.91
C LEU A 30 -13.08 -5.27 1.29
N ASP A 31 -13.98 -4.30 1.42
CA ASP A 31 -13.70 -3.00 2.04
C ASP A 31 -13.60 -3.13 3.57
N GLU A 32 -12.57 -2.50 4.15
CA GLU A 32 -12.24 -2.60 5.57
C GLU A 32 -13.38 -2.12 6.49
N GLN A 33 -14.07 -1.03 6.12
CA GLN A 33 -15.17 -0.50 6.94
C GLN A 33 -16.43 -1.34 6.79
N VAL A 34 -16.68 -1.91 5.60
CA VAL A 34 -17.76 -2.87 5.37
C VAL A 34 -17.55 -4.15 6.18
N LEU A 35 -16.36 -4.73 6.16
CA LEU A 35 -16.03 -5.93 6.93
C LEU A 35 -16.20 -5.71 8.45
N SER A 36 -15.67 -4.59 8.95
CA SER A 36 -15.81 -4.20 10.35
C SER A 36 -17.30 -4.05 10.73
N GLY A 37 -18.09 -3.36 9.91
CA GLY A 37 -19.52 -3.16 10.14
C GLY A 37 -20.37 -4.43 10.03
N LEU A 38 -19.95 -5.41 9.21
CA LEU A 38 -20.54 -6.75 9.16
C LEU A 38 -20.24 -7.52 10.46
N ARG A 39 -19.00 -7.48 10.95
CA ARG A 39 -18.60 -8.12 12.20
C ARG A 39 -19.35 -7.56 13.41
N GLU A 40 -19.48 -6.24 13.49
CA GLU A 40 -20.24 -5.59 14.56
C GLU A 40 -21.73 -6.02 14.57
N ARG A 41 -22.27 -6.39 13.39
CA ARG A 41 -23.62 -6.97 13.25
C ARG A 41 -23.67 -8.48 13.48
N GLY A 42 -22.55 -9.12 13.83
CA GLY A 42 -22.45 -10.55 14.15
C GLY A 42 -22.25 -11.46 12.94
N PHE A 43 -21.82 -10.91 11.80
CA PHE A 43 -21.44 -11.69 10.63
C PHE A 43 -19.95 -12.05 10.64
N GLU A 44 -19.63 -13.27 10.22
CA GLU A 44 -18.28 -13.67 9.82
C GLU A 44 -18.31 -13.93 8.32
N MET A 45 -17.28 -13.52 7.59
CA MET A 45 -17.19 -13.69 6.14
C MET A 45 -16.07 -14.66 5.80
N GLN A 46 -16.36 -15.59 4.89
CA GLN A 46 -15.40 -16.55 4.39
C GLN A 46 -15.41 -16.56 2.84
N PRO A 47 -14.24 -16.40 2.19
CA PRO A 47 -14.15 -16.51 0.74
C PRO A 47 -14.39 -17.95 0.29
N PHE A 48 -15.11 -18.11 -0.82
CA PHE A 48 -15.35 -19.39 -1.47
C PHE A 48 -14.35 -19.60 -2.60
N GLU A 49 -13.13 -20.04 -2.25
CA GLU A 49 -12.07 -20.38 -3.23
C GLU A 49 -12.05 -21.87 -3.57
N ASP A 50 -12.25 -22.74 -2.57
CA ASP A 50 -12.28 -24.20 -2.71
C ASP A 50 -13.51 -24.76 -1.99
N SER A 51 -14.32 -25.53 -2.72
CA SER A 51 -15.58 -26.07 -2.20
C SER A 51 -15.39 -27.07 -1.05
N ILE A 52 -14.28 -27.82 -1.03
CA ILE A 52 -13.99 -28.83 0.00
C ILE A 52 -13.48 -28.13 1.26
N VAL A 53 -12.58 -27.15 1.12
CA VAL A 53 -12.06 -26.38 2.25
C VAL A 53 -13.19 -25.61 2.92
N PHE A 54 -14.02 -24.90 2.15
CA PHE A 54 -15.19 -24.21 2.68
C PHE A 54 -16.15 -25.19 3.37
N ARG A 55 -16.39 -26.38 2.79
CA ARG A 55 -17.27 -27.40 3.38
C ARG A 55 -16.79 -27.84 4.74
N ALA A 56 -15.51 -28.19 4.85
CA ALA A 56 -14.93 -28.65 6.11
C ALA A 56 -15.11 -27.59 7.20
N GLU A 57 -14.77 -26.33 6.90
CA GLU A 57 -14.89 -25.24 7.87
C GLU A 57 -16.35 -24.94 8.27
N PHE A 58 -17.25 -24.88 7.27
CA PHE A 58 -18.67 -24.65 7.51
C PHE A 58 -19.31 -25.73 8.39
N GLU A 59 -19.05 -27.00 8.08
CA GLU A 59 -19.62 -28.15 8.79
C GLU A 59 -19.10 -28.27 10.22
N GLU A 60 -17.78 -28.13 10.39
CA GLU A 60 -17.11 -28.31 11.67
C GLU A 60 -17.41 -27.16 12.64
N ARG A 61 -17.28 -25.91 12.19
CA ARG A 61 -17.34 -24.74 13.07
C ARG A 61 -18.73 -24.15 13.22
N TYR A 62 -19.54 -24.14 12.16
CA TYR A 62 -20.79 -23.40 12.16
C TYR A 62 -21.99 -24.33 12.24
N ARG A 63 -22.17 -25.19 11.23
CA ARG A 63 -23.38 -25.99 11.10
C ARG A 63 -23.58 -26.92 12.27
N SER A 64 -22.53 -27.63 12.68
CA SER A 64 -22.59 -28.56 13.81
C SER A 64 -23.07 -27.89 15.11
N ALA A 65 -22.58 -26.68 15.43
CA ALA A 65 -23.01 -25.93 16.60
C ALA A 65 -24.45 -25.41 16.44
N TRP A 66 -24.77 -24.86 15.27
CA TRP A 66 -26.10 -24.34 14.95
C TRP A 66 -27.20 -25.39 15.00
N ASP A 67 -26.93 -26.61 14.52
CA ASP A 67 -27.86 -27.74 14.53
C ASP A 67 -28.12 -28.25 15.97
N ARG A 68 -27.13 -28.10 16.88
CA ARG A 68 -27.27 -28.39 18.33
C ARG A 68 -27.90 -27.26 19.14
N GLY A 69 -28.18 -26.10 18.52
CA GLY A 69 -28.66 -24.91 19.22
C GLY A 69 -27.58 -24.22 20.07
N GLU A 70 -26.32 -24.57 19.89
CA GLU A 70 -25.17 -23.95 20.54
C GLU A 70 -24.77 -22.65 19.80
N PRO A 71 -24.14 -21.69 20.49
CA PRO A 71 -23.54 -20.54 19.84
C PRO A 71 -22.40 -21.01 18.91
N GLY A 72 -22.51 -20.68 17.62
CA GLY A 72 -21.40 -20.81 16.67
C GLY A 72 -20.36 -19.68 16.85
N PRO A 73 -19.28 -19.69 16.05
CA PRO A 73 -18.26 -18.63 16.06
C PRO A 73 -18.86 -17.23 15.86
N SER A 74 -19.89 -17.14 15.04
CA SER A 74 -20.67 -15.93 14.77
C SER A 74 -22.16 -16.24 14.70
N ARG A 75 -22.99 -15.18 14.69
CA ARG A 75 -24.44 -15.30 14.55
C ARG A 75 -24.84 -15.72 13.13
N ALA A 76 -24.09 -15.24 12.14
CA ALA A 76 -24.29 -15.56 10.73
C ALA A 76 -22.96 -15.66 9.96
N LEU A 77 -22.92 -16.55 8.95
CA LEU A 77 -21.79 -16.73 8.05
C LEU A 77 -22.13 -16.23 6.64
N ILE A 78 -21.24 -15.45 6.05
CA ILE A 78 -21.27 -15.04 4.64
C ILE A 78 -20.30 -15.90 3.86
N LEU A 79 -20.83 -16.67 2.90
CA LEU A 79 -20.09 -17.24 1.79
C LEU A 79 -19.89 -16.13 0.75
N HIS A 80 -18.66 -15.64 0.64
CA HIS A 80 -18.27 -14.62 -0.33
C HIS A 80 -17.85 -15.29 -1.65
N LEU A 81 -18.66 -15.11 -2.69
CA LEU A 81 -18.43 -15.63 -4.03
C LEU A 81 -17.92 -14.52 -4.93
N ARG A 82 -16.65 -14.61 -5.37
CA ARG A 82 -16.06 -13.71 -6.36
C ARG A 82 -16.58 -14.01 -7.76
N GLY A 83 -17.78 -13.54 -8.06
CA GLY A 83 -18.43 -13.74 -9.34
C GLY A 83 -19.95 -13.72 -9.23
N THR A 84 -20.60 -14.09 -10.33
CA THR A 84 -22.07 -14.10 -10.44
C THR A 84 -22.65 -15.52 -10.52
N GLN A 85 -21.81 -16.55 -10.63
CA GLN A 85 -22.20 -17.95 -10.85
C GLN A 85 -22.68 -18.65 -9.56
N VAL A 86 -23.70 -18.08 -8.91
CA VAL A 86 -24.29 -18.66 -7.70
C VAL A 86 -24.81 -20.08 -7.95
N ASP A 87 -25.24 -20.39 -9.16
CA ASP A 87 -25.80 -21.70 -9.52
C ASP A 87 -24.80 -22.85 -9.52
N GLU A 88 -23.49 -22.55 -9.56
CA GLU A 88 -22.42 -23.54 -9.44
C GLU A 88 -22.17 -23.97 -8.00
N LEU A 89 -22.70 -23.22 -7.02
CA LEU A 89 -22.59 -23.58 -5.61
C LEU A 89 -23.38 -24.85 -5.29
N PRO A 90 -22.89 -25.68 -4.32
CA PRO A 90 -23.62 -26.82 -3.80
C PRO A 90 -25.08 -26.49 -3.47
N TRP A 91 -25.97 -27.39 -3.89
CA TRP A 91 -27.41 -27.18 -3.81
C TRP A 91 -27.91 -26.92 -2.39
N ASP A 92 -27.31 -27.57 -1.39
CA ASP A 92 -27.70 -27.42 0.01
C ASP A 92 -27.37 -26.03 0.56
N TYR A 93 -26.23 -25.44 0.18
CA TYR A 93 -25.94 -24.04 0.49
C TYR A 93 -26.99 -23.12 -0.13
N ARG A 94 -27.26 -23.29 -1.43
CA ARG A 94 -28.25 -22.49 -2.15
C ARG A 94 -29.66 -22.59 -1.59
N ARG A 95 -30.03 -23.72 -1.00
CA ARG A 95 -31.33 -23.95 -0.38
C ARG A 95 -31.45 -23.30 1.01
N GLN A 96 -30.38 -23.33 1.79
CA GLN A 96 -30.38 -22.84 3.18
C GLN A 96 -30.05 -21.35 3.27
N ALA A 97 -29.25 -20.83 2.35
CA ALA A 97 -28.71 -19.49 2.43
C ALA A 97 -29.64 -18.43 1.86
N ARG A 98 -29.62 -17.24 2.47
CA ARG A 98 -30.13 -16.02 1.86
C ARG A 98 -29.14 -15.51 0.83
N ARG A 99 -29.62 -15.01 -0.31
CA ARG A 99 -28.78 -14.56 -1.43
C ARG A 99 -28.80 -13.05 -1.54
N VAL A 100 -27.63 -12.45 -1.73
CA VAL A 100 -27.44 -11.03 -2.01
C VAL A 100 -26.49 -10.90 -3.20
N SER A 101 -26.73 -9.93 -4.07
CA SER A 101 -25.83 -9.58 -5.18
C SER A 101 -25.36 -8.15 -4.97
N LEU A 102 -24.04 -7.95 -5.03
CA LEU A 102 -23.42 -6.64 -4.92
C LEU A 102 -22.54 -6.42 -6.14
N SER A 103 -22.80 -5.37 -6.91
CA SER A 103 -21.94 -5.00 -8.04
C SER A 103 -21.69 -3.50 -8.04
N LEU A 104 -20.55 -3.10 -8.59
CA LEU A 104 -20.26 -1.67 -8.78
C LEU A 104 -21.23 -1.04 -9.77
N SER A 105 -21.83 -1.81 -10.69
CA SER A 105 -22.85 -1.28 -11.62
C SER A 105 -24.12 -0.85 -10.89
N ASP A 106 -24.53 -1.60 -9.87
CA ASP A 106 -25.72 -1.28 -9.08
C ASP A 106 -25.46 -0.11 -8.12
N LEU A 107 -24.25 -0.05 -7.55
CA LEU A 107 -23.85 1.00 -6.60
C LEU A 107 -23.53 2.33 -7.33
N PHE A 108 -22.98 2.27 -8.53
CA PHE A 108 -22.58 3.42 -9.32
C PHE A 108 -23.41 3.59 -10.61
N SER A 109 -24.72 3.76 -10.45
CA SER A 109 -25.69 3.82 -11.55
C SER A 109 -25.47 4.97 -12.56
N LYS A 110 -24.69 6.00 -12.20
CA LYS A 110 -24.44 7.17 -13.07
C LYS A 110 -23.04 7.18 -13.66
N LEU A 111 -22.18 6.24 -13.28
CA LEU A 111 -20.79 6.19 -13.73
C LEU A 111 -20.54 4.94 -14.59
N ASN A 112 -19.55 5.02 -15.47
CA ASN A 112 -19.17 3.88 -16.29
C ASN A 112 -18.49 2.77 -15.44
N HIS A 113 -19.12 1.59 -15.36
CA HIS A 113 -18.62 0.44 -14.58
C HIS A 113 -17.17 0.07 -14.90
N THR A 114 -16.77 0.05 -16.17
CA THR A 114 -15.40 -0.31 -16.58
C THR A 114 -14.35 0.65 -16.03
N VAL A 115 -14.67 1.94 -15.93
CA VAL A 115 -13.78 2.93 -15.30
C VAL A 115 -13.77 2.72 -13.79
N VAL A 116 -14.94 2.57 -13.16
CA VAL A 116 -15.07 2.42 -11.69
C VAL A 116 -14.37 1.15 -11.18
N ARG A 117 -14.48 0.03 -11.91
CA ARG A 117 -13.81 -1.23 -11.58
C ARG A 117 -12.27 -1.14 -11.62
N GLN A 118 -11.73 -0.24 -12.43
CA GLN A 118 -10.29 0.03 -12.49
C GLN A 118 -9.83 0.98 -11.38
N LEU A 119 -10.75 1.54 -10.60
CA LEU A 119 -10.43 2.29 -9.40
C LEU A 119 -10.22 1.29 -8.26
N GLY A 120 -9.20 1.52 -7.44
CA GLY A 120 -9.04 0.78 -6.18
C GLY A 120 -10.19 1.04 -5.21
N SER A 121 -10.49 0.04 -4.38
CA SER A 121 -11.61 0.08 -3.43
C SER A 121 -11.53 1.24 -2.44
N GLU A 122 -10.33 1.75 -2.17
CA GLU A 122 -10.09 2.89 -1.31
C GLU A 122 -10.78 4.18 -1.77
N MET A 123 -11.14 4.29 -3.05
CA MET A 123 -11.79 5.46 -3.62
C MET A 123 -13.31 5.35 -3.67
N TRP A 124 -13.88 4.15 -3.58
CA TRP A 124 -15.31 3.94 -3.77
C TRP A 124 -16.17 4.72 -2.77
N PRO A 125 -15.84 4.82 -1.47
CA PRO A 125 -16.66 5.60 -0.55
C PRO A 125 -16.79 7.07 -0.96
N ALA A 126 -15.66 7.74 -1.24
CA ALA A 126 -15.65 9.13 -1.67
C ALA A 126 -16.31 9.31 -3.06
N LEU A 127 -16.14 8.34 -3.95
CA LEU A 127 -16.79 8.35 -5.26
C LEU A 127 -18.31 8.20 -5.16
N PHE A 128 -18.78 7.41 -4.21
CA PHE A 128 -20.21 7.16 -4.02
C PHE A 128 -20.92 8.44 -3.56
N GLU A 129 -20.30 9.16 -2.63
CA GLU A 129 -20.77 10.47 -2.17
C GLU A 129 -20.71 11.51 -3.32
N ALA A 130 -19.58 11.60 -4.02
CA ALA A 130 -19.44 12.52 -5.15
C ALA A 130 -20.46 12.26 -6.25
N GLN A 131 -20.75 10.99 -6.58
CA GLN A 131 -21.78 10.62 -7.54
C GLN A 131 -23.16 11.11 -7.10
N ALA A 132 -23.51 10.94 -5.82
CA ALA A 132 -24.79 11.38 -5.30
C ALA A 132 -24.96 12.90 -5.40
N GLU A 133 -23.89 13.65 -5.13
CA GLU A 133 -23.90 15.11 -5.11
C GLU A 133 -23.81 15.76 -6.50
N HIS A 134 -22.92 15.25 -7.37
CA HIS A 134 -22.50 15.97 -8.57
C HIS A 134 -22.87 15.28 -9.89
N ALA A 135 -23.16 13.97 -9.90
CA ALA A 135 -23.59 13.31 -11.12
C ALA A 135 -25.09 13.48 -11.30
N HIS A 136 -25.52 14.39 -12.19
CA HIS A 136 -26.94 14.61 -12.48
C HIS A 136 -27.48 13.74 -13.64
N GLN A 137 -26.58 13.13 -14.41
CA GLN A 137 -26.89 12.27 -15.55
C GLN A 137 -25.89 11.12 -15.63
N SER A 138 -26.21 10.08 -16.39
CA SER A 138 -25.28 8.98 -16.66
C SER A 138 -24.11 9.47 -17.51
N LEU A 139 -22.89 9.17 -17.06
CA LEU A 139 -21.65 9.57 -17.70
C LEU A 139 -21.07 8.43 -18.53
N GLY A 140 -20.69 8.75 -19.77
CA GLY A 140 -19.88 7.85 -20.59
C GLY A 140 -18.46 7.67 -20.03
N GLU A 141 -17.64 6.87 -20.71
CA GLU A 141 -16.29 6.51 -20.24
C GLU A 141 -15.40 7.74 -19.98
N ASN A 142 -15.20 8.62 -20.97
CA ASN A 142 -14.34 9.80 -20.83
C ASN A 142 -14.89 10.81 -19.81
N ALA A 143 -16.21 11.02 -19.78
CA ALA A 143 -16.84 11.88 -18.80
C ALA A 143 -16.69 11.32 -17.38
N THR A 144 -16.74 9.99 -17.21
CA THR A 144 -16.46 9.32 -15.93
C THR A 144 -15.01 9.54 -15.51
N LYS A 145 -14.03 9.43 -16.42
CA LYS A 145 -12.61 9.71 -16.12
C LYS A 145 -12.40 11.14 -15.64
N GLU A 146 -12.96 12.13 -16.36
CA GLU A 146 -12.91 13.54 -15.96
C GLU A 146 -13.61 13.79 -14.62
N PHE A 147 -14.75 13.13 -14.40
CA PHE A 147 -15.49 13.21 -13.14
C PHE A 147 -14.66 12.72 -11.96
N VAL A 148 -14.03 11.54 -12.08
CA VAL A 148 -13.19 10.96 -11.04
C VAL A 148 -11.95 11.84 -10.79
N LEU A 149 -11.28 12.29 -11.85
CA LEU A 149 -10.13 13.20 -11.74
C LEU A 149 -10.49 14.49 -10.99
N THR A 150 -11.64 15.08 -11.31
CA THR A 150 -12.09 16.35 -10.73
C THR A 150 -12.54 16.21 -9.28
N HIS A 151 -13.33 15.18 -8.95
CA HIS A 151 -13.99 15.09 -7.64
C HIS A 151 -13.18 14.30 -6.61
N ILE A 152 -12.40 13.31 -7.07
CA ILE A 152 -11.59 12.44 -6.18
C ILE A 152 -10.16 12.96 -6.10
N PHE A 153 -9.52 13.16 -7.26
CA PHE A 153 -8.10 13.55 -7.29
C PHE A 153 -7.88 15.07 -7.28
N ARG A 154 -8.94 15.86 -7.48
CA ARG A 154 -8.89 17.33 -7.62
C ARG A 154 -7.92 17.77 -8.73
N ILE A 155 -7.83 17.00 -9.80
CA ILE A 155 -7.02 17.28 -10.98
C ILE A 155 -7.94 17.65 -12.13
N SER A 156 -7.64 18.76 -12.81
CA SER A 156 -8.21 19.07 -14.11
C SER A 156 -7.11 19.00 -15.18
N PRO A 157 -7.08 17.96 -16.04
CA PRO A 157 -6.06 17.82 -17.07
C PRO A 157 -5.98 19.02 -18.02
N HIS A 158 -7.11 19.69 -18.23
CA HIS A 158 -7.21 20.88 -19.08
C HIS A 158 -6.53 22.12 -18.49
N LEU A 159 -6.35 22.19 -17.16
CA LEU A 159 -5.65 23.28 -16.49
C LEU A 159 -4.13 23.06 -16.38
N ILE A 160 -3.64 21.87 -16.71
CA ILE A 160 -2.19 21.57 -16.73
C ILE A 160 -1.63 22.14 -18.03
N THR A 161 -1.11 23.37 -17.96
CA THR A 161 -0.69 24.13 -19.15
C THR A 161 0.80 24.31 -19.28
N ARG A 162 1.50 24.37 -18.14
CA ARG A 162 2.94 24.60 -18.02
C ARG A 162 3.59 23.47 -17.20
N PRO A 163 4.93 23.32 -17.24
CA PRO A 163 5.65 22.31 -16.45
C PRO A 163 5.37 22.40 -14.94
N GLU A 164 5.30 23.60 -14.38
CA GLU A 164 5.00 23.82 -12.96
C GLU A 164 3.61 23.30 -12.55
N ASP A 165 2.61 23.44 -13.43
CA ASP A 165 1.27 22.93 -13.18
C ASP A 165 1.32 21.39 -13.09
N LEU A 166 2.05 20.73 -14.00
CA LEU A 166 2.21 19.28 -14.02
C LEU A 166 2.93 18.78 -12.76
N TRP A 167 4.10 19.36 -12.45
CA TRP A 167 4.91 18.94 -11.31
C TRP A 167 4.20 19.18 -9.98
N ARG A 168 3.42 20.26 -9.85
CA ARG A 168 2.57 20.49 -8.68
C ARG A 168 1.56 19.36 -8.49
N GLU A 169 0.77 19.04 -9.51
CA GLU A 169 -0.25 17.98 -9.39
C GLU A 169 0.41 16.61 -9.13
N LEU A 170 1.51 16.32 -9.82
CA LEU A 170 2.24 15.07 -9.69
C LEU A 170 2.83 14.87 -8.30
N LEU A 171 3.55 15.87 -7.79
CA LEU A 171 4.12 15.82 -6.45
C LEU A 171 3.03 15.74 -5.39
N ARG A 172 1.91 16.46 -5.55
CA ARG A 172 0.77 16.37 -4.64
C ARG A 172 0.22 14.95 -4.54
N ILE A 173 0.03 14.28 -5.67
CA ILE A 173 -0.51 12.92 -5.72
C ILE A 173 0.41 11.93 -5.01
N HIS A 174 1.71 11.98 -5.31
CA HIS A 174 2.70 11.08 -4.70
C HIS A 174 2.96 11.39 -3.23
N TYR A 175 2.94 12.67 -2.85
CA TYR A 175 3.06 13.10 -1.46
C TYR A 175 1.88 12.60 -0.61
N ARG A 176 0.66 12.65 -1.15
CA ARG A 176 -0.54 12.15 -0.47
C ARG A 176 -0.71 10.63 -0.55
N GLU A 177 0.26 9.90 -1.09
CA GLU A 177 0.19 8.45 -1.30
C GLU A 177 -1.06 8.02 -2.10
N LEU A 178 -1.57 8.90 -2.97
CA LEU A 178 -2.72 8.61 -3.82
C LEU A 178 -2.24 7.85 -5.05
N ALA A 179 -2.51 6.56 -5.11
CA ALA A 179 -2.19 5.79 -6.32
C ALA A 179 -3.17 6.18 -7.45
N LEU A 180 -2.65 6.77 -8.52
CA LEU A 180 -3.47 7.12 -9.67
C LEU A 180 -3.62 5.90 -10.60
N PRO A 181 -4.83 5.38 -10.85
CA PRO A 181 -5.02 4.25 -11.74
C PRO A 181 -4.50 4.51 -13.16
N PRO A 182 -3.91 3.50 -13.84
CA PRO A 182 -3.38 3.66 -15.19
C PRO A 182 -4.38 4.25 -16.18
N VAL A 183 -5.66 3.89 -16.07
CA VAL A 183 -6.73 4.41 -16.93
C VAL A 183 -6.86 5.94 -16.84
N LEU A 184 -6.65 6.52 -15.65
CA LEU A 184 -6.73 7.97 -15.42
C LEU A 184 -5.42 8.66 -15.78
N ALA A 185 -4.28 8.05 -15.45
CA ALA A 185 -2.96 8.57 -15.82
C ALA A 185 -2.77 8.65 -17.35
N ASN A 186 -3.21 7.62 -18.08
CA ASN A 186 -3.23 7.61 -19.53
C ASN A 186 -4.15 8.69 -20.10
N HIS A 187 -5.31 8.91 -19.48
CA HIS A 187 -6.23 9.98 -19.87
C HIS A 187 -5.61 11.37 -19.68
N ILE A 188 -4.96 11.64 -18.53
CA ILE A 188 -4.20 12.88 -18.31
C ILE A 188 -3.13 13.03 -19.40
N SER A 189 -2.34 11.99 -19.64
CA SER A 189 -1.28 12.01 -20.66
C SER A 189 -1.83 12.34 -22.05
N GLN A 190 -2.98 11.79 -22.43
CA GLN A 190 -3.64 12.10 -23.71
C GLN A 190 -4.12 13.55 -23.81
N VAL A 191 -4.71 14.10 -22.74
CA VAL A 191 -5.19 15.49 -22.73
C VAL A 191 -4.03 16.48 -22.74
N VAL A 192 -3.02 16.24 -21.90
CA VAL A 192 -1.84 17.11 -21.72
C VAL A 192 -0.85 16.98 -22.88
N GLY A 193 -0.70 15.79 -23.46
CA GLY A 193 0.23 15.47 -24.55
C GLY A 193 -0.04 16.21 -25.87
N LYS A 194 -1.19 16.87 -26.00
CA LYS A 194 -1.49 17.81 -27.09
C LYS A 194 -0.56 19.04 -27.06
N ARG A 195 0.12 19.31 -25.94
CA ARG A 195 1.00 20.46 -25.75
C ARG A 195 2.46 20.09 -26.01
N ALA A 196 3.13 20.84 -26.89
CA ALA A 196 4.50 20.53 -27.33
C ALA A 196 5.53 20.47 -26.19
N ILE A 197 5.39 21.33 -25.16
CA ILE A 197 6.31 21.42 -24.01
C ILE A 197 6.28 20.14 -23.16
N LEU A 198 5.13 19.48 -23.05
CA LEU A 198 4.92 18.33 -22.16
C LEU A 198 4.98 16.99 -22.91
N LYS A 199 4.99 17.02 -24.26
CA LYS A 199 5.06 15.83 -25.12
C LYS A 199 6.31 14.98 -24.93
N ARG A 200 7.38 15.57 -24.36
CA ARG A 200 8.66 14.86 -24.09
C ARG A 200 8.67 14.12 -22.76
N LEU A 201 7.69 14.34 -21.90
CA LEU A 201 7.64 13.72 -20.57
C LEU A 201 6.80 12.44 -20.61
N PRO A 202 7.23 11.35 -19.93
CA PRO A 202 6.43 10.14 -19.76
C PRO A 202 5.34 10.38 -18.70
N VAL A 203 4.38 11.25 -19.00
CA VAL A 203 3.38 11.75 -18.02
C VAL A 203 2.62 10.61 -17.34
N ALA A 204 2.15 9.62 -18.11
CA ALA A 204 1.41 8.50 -17.55
C ALA A 204 2.26 7.70 -16.56
N ASP A 205 3.48 7.32 -16.95
CA ASP A 205 4.39 6.54 -16.11
C ASP A 205 4.77 7.30 -14.84
N LEU A 206 5.00 8.62 -14.94
CA LEU A 206 5.31 9.45 -13.78
C LEU A 206 4.14 9.51 -12.79
N PHE A 207 2.87 9.47 -13.23
CA PHE A 207 1.72 9.41 -12.31
C PHE A 207 1.49 8.01 -11.74
N ILE A 208 1.74 6.96 -12.52
CA ILE A 208 1.52 5.56 -12.12
C ILE A 208 2.61 5.10 -11.15
N GLN A 209 3.88 5.43 -11.45
CA GLN A 209 5.04 4.90 -10.77
C GLN A 209 5.66 5.95 -9.86
N LYS A 210 5.28 5.90 -8.58
CA LYS A 210 5.83 6.79 -7.54
C LYS A 210 7.35 6.73 -7.49
N SER A 211 7.92 5.54 -7.55
CA SER A 211 9.36 5.32 -7.43
C SER A 211 10.14 5.89 -8.63
N LEU A 212 9.59 5.82 -9.84
CA LEU A 212 10.11 6.52 -11.02
C LEU A 212 10.05 8.03 -10.82
N ALA A 213 8.90 8.55 -10.38
CA ALA A 213 8.72 9.99 -10.13
C ALA A 213 9.72 10.52 -9.09
N LEU A 214 9.86 9.86 -7.94
CA LEU A 214 10.79 10.25 -6.89
C LEU A 214 12.24 10.19 -7.37
N ARG A 215 12.63 9.19 -8.16
CA ARG A 215 13.96 9.15 -8.77
C ARG A 215 14.20 10.37 -9.68
N VAL A 216 13.24 10.68 -10.56
CA VAL A 216 13.36 11.83 -11.47
C VAL A 216 13.49 13.13 -10.67
N VAL A 217 12.70 13.29 -9.61
CA VAL A 217 12.76 14.45 -8.71
C VAL A 217 14.10 14.54 -7.99
N GLN A 218 14.57 13.43 -7.43
CA GLN A 218 15.85 13.35 -6.71
C GLN A 218 17.04 13.72 -7.61
N ASP A 219 17.08 13.19 -8.82
CA ASP A 219 18.18 13.46 -9.74
C ASP A 219 18.10 14.88 -10.32
N ALA A 220 16.90 15.39 -10.59
CA ALA A 220 16.70 16.78 -10.98
C ALA A 220 17.14 17.74 -9.86
N TRP A 221 16.86 17.39 -8.60
CA TRP A 221 17.30 18.15 -7.43
C TRP A 221 18.82 18.26 -7.38
N TYR A 222 19.53 17.14 -7.53
CA TYR A 222 20.99 17.15 -7.53
C TYR A 222 21.57 17.96 -8.70
N ARG A 223 20.98 17.87 -9.90
CA ARG A 223 21.38 18.74 -11.02
C ARG A 223 21.13 20.22 -10.73
N HIS A 224 20.01 20.53 -10.07
CA HIS A 224 19.70 21.90 -9.66
C HIS A 224 20.73 22.41 -8.64
N LEU A 225 21.09 21.63 -7.62
CA LEU A 225 22.14 21.98 -6.67
C LEU A 225 23.52 22.15 -7.35
N ALA A 226 23.85 21.30 -8.31
CA ALA A 226 25.09 21.42 -9.08
C ALA A 226 25.14 22.72 -9.91
N LYS A 227 24.00 23.14 -10.50
CA LYS A 227 23.88 24.45 -11.18
C LYS A 227 24.11 25.63 -10.20
N LEU A 228 23.85 25.44 -8.91
CA LEU A 228 24.13 26.41 -7.83
C LEU A 228 25.56 26.30 -7.26
N GLY A 229 26.43 25.45 -7.84
CA GLY A 229 27.82 25.28 -7.42
C GLY A 229 28.02 24.36 -6.21
N ILE A 230 27.00 23.58 -5.84
CA ILE A 230 27.07 22.62 -4.73
C ILE A 230 27.52 21.26 -5.27
N VAL A 231 28.65 20.77 -4.77
CA VAL A 231 29.18 19.44 -5.11
C VAL A 231 29.25 18.61 -3.83
N GLY A 232 28.53 17.49 -3.83
CA GLY A 232 28.56 16.49 -2.76
C GLY A 232 29.28 15.21 -3.19
N SER A 233 29.65 14.37 -2.23
CA SER A 233 30.24 13.06 -2.52
C SER A 233 29.15 12.04 -2.89
N ARG A 234 29.21 11.53 -4.13
CA ARG A 234 28.51 10.30 -4.51
C ARG A 234 29.48 9.40 -5.25
N VAL A 235 29.83 8.27 -4.64
CA VAL A 235 30.45 7.16 -5.38
C VAL A 235 29.29 6.42 -6.02
N SER A 236 29.13 6.52 -7.34
CA SER A 236 28.00 5.90 -8.03
C SER A 236 28.44 5.15 -9.28
N GLU A 237 27.77 4.03 -9.52
CA GLU A 237 27.71 3.42 -10.84
C GLU A 237 27.08 4.38 -11.88
N PRO A 238 27.46 4.29 -13.17
CA PRO A 238 26.84 5.07 -14.23
C PRO A 238 25.36 4.73 -14.39
N ALA A 239 24.55 5.75 -14.70
CA ALA A 239 23.12 5.62 -14.93
C ALA A 239 22.83 4.59 -16.04
N PRO A 240 21.75 3.80 -15.92
CA PRO A 240 21.38 2.82 -16.93
C PRO A 240 21.01 3.49 -18.28
N PRO A 241 21.14 2.80 -19.43
CA PRO A 241 20.85 3.35 -20.76
C PRO A 241 19.40 3.83 -20.94
N ASP A 242 18.45 3.18 -20.25
CA ASP A 242 17.01 3.47 -20.32
C ASP A 242 16.57 4.62 -19.39
N TYR A 243 17.53 5.33 -18.82
CA TYR A 243 17.28 6.46 -17.94
C TYR A 243 16.59 7.61 -18.69
N VAL A 244 15.49 8.12 -18.14
CA VAL A 244 14.76 9.25 -18.72
C VAL A 244 15.68 10.47 -18.76
N ALA A 245 15.93 10.98 -19.98
CA ALA A 245 16.80 12.12 -20.25
C ALA A 245 16.56 13.28 -19.28
N ALA A 246 17.61 14.02 -18.90
CA ALA A 246 17.63 15.08 -17.89
C ALA A 246 16.37 15.98 -17.92
N ILE A 247 15.36 15.63 -17.12
CA ILE A 247 14.19 16.47 -16.91
C ILE A 247 14.57 17.58 -15.94
N ASP A 248 14.30 18.82 -16.34
CA ASP A 248 14.38 19.99 -15.47
C ASP A 248 13.03 20.18 -14.76
N ILE A 249 13.09 20.38 -13.45
CA ILE A 249 11.93 20.62 -12.59
C ILE A 249 12.00 22.06 -12.08
N PRO A 250 10.90 22.83 -12.11
CA PRO A 250 10.88 24.20 -11.62
C PRO A 250 10.82 24.24 -10.09
N PHE A 251 11.89 23.80 -9.43
CA PHE A 251 12.05 23.85 -7.96
C PHE A 251 11.95 25.26 -7.39
N GLU A 252 12.02 26.30 -8.23
CA GLU A 252 11.84 27.66 -7.75
C GLU A 252 10.38 28.07 -7.56
N HIS A 253 9.44 27.29 -8.09
CA HIS A 253 8.02 27.58 -7.96
C HIS A 253 7.52 27.23 -6.54
N PRO A 254 6.83 28.14 -5.82
CA PRO A 254 6.38 27.92 -4.45
C PRO A 254 5.58 26.62 -4.24
N ASP A 255 4.63 26.34 -5.14
CA ASP A 255 3.80 25.11 -5.07
C ASP A 255 4.60 23.80 -5.30
N VAL A 256 5.77 23.88 -5.94
CA VAL A 256 6.66 22.72 -6.12
C VAL A 256 7.55 22.57 -4.88
N ARG A 257 8.10 23.69 -4.38
CA ARG A 257 8.94 23.73 -3.17
C ARG A 257 8.25 23.10 -1.98
N SER A 258 7.00 23.47 -1.70
CA SER A 258 6.28 23.00 -0.52
C SER A 258 6.22 21.47 -0.44
N TYR A 259 6.06 20.76 -1.56
CA TYR A 259 6.06 19.30 -1.57
C TYR A 259 7.46 18.71 -1.42
N VAL A 260 8.45 19.32 -2.07
CA VAL A 260 9.85 18.86 -1.98
C VAL A 260 10.36 18.98 -0.54
N ASP A 261 10.05 20.08 0.15
CA ASP A 261 10.40 20.31 1.56
C ASP A 261 9.80 19.21 2.45
N SER A 262 8.50 18.93 2.30
CA SER A 262 7.83 17.84 3.03
C SER A 262 8.40 16.46 2.70
N MET A 263 8.77 16.21 1.45
CA MET A 263 9.36 14.93 1.03
C MET A 263 10.74 14.68 1.65
N PHE A 264 11.58 15.72 1.84
CA PHE A 264 12.82 15.60 2.60
C PHE A 264 12.55 15.33 4.08
N LEU A 265 11.62 16.07 4.68
CA LEU A 265 11.21 15.87 6.07
C LEU A 265 10.75 14.42 6.32
N GLU A 266 9.98 13.85 5.39
CA GLU A 266 9.44 12.49 5.50
C GLU A 266 10.37 11.39 4.98
N GLY A 267 11.51 11.74 4.38
CA GLY A 267 12.51 10.77 3.91
C GLY A 267 12.18 10.08 2.58
N THR A 268 11.21 10.60 1.83
CA THR A 268 10.96 10.15 0.44
C THR A 268 11.95 10.77 -0.55
N LEU A 269 12.54 11.92 -0.19
CA LEU A 269 13.73 12.48 -0.83
C LEU A 269 14.89 12.53 0.15
N HIS A 270 16.10 12.43 -0.40
CA HIS A 270 17.34 12.24 0.33
C HIS A 270 18.25 13.46 0.17
N PRO A 271 18.55 14.18 1.28
CA PRO A 271 19.37 15.37 1.22
C PRO A 271 20.81 15.04 0.82
N LEU A 272 21.48 15.99 0.18
CA LEU A 272 22.87 15.86 -0.24
C LEU A 272 23.80 16.20 0.93
N LEU A 273 24.71 15.27 1.26
CA LEU A 273 25.81 15.53 2.17
C LEU A 273 26.84 16.43 1.49
N VAL A 274 27.12 17.58 2.10
CA VAL A 274 27.98 18.61 1.54
C VAL A 274 29.02 19.06 2.56
N GLN A 275 30.24 19.35 2.10
CA GLN A 275 31.32 19.83 2.98
C GLN A 275 31.22 21.32 3.29
N SER A 276 30.59 22.09 2.39
CA SER A 276 30.33 23.51 2.57
C SER A 276 29.11 23.93 1.75
N VAL A 277 28.41 24.96 2.21
CA VAL A 277 27.28 25.57 1.51
C VAL A 277 27.70 26.98 1.09
N PRO A 278 27.75 27.28 -0.22
CA PRO A 278 27.94 28.64 -0.72
C PRO A 278 26.99 29.63 -0.05
N ALA A 279 27.49 30.83 0.32
CA ALA A 279 26.69 31.87 0.96
C ALA A 279 25.52 32.38 0.09
N ALA A 280 25.57 32.14 -1.22
CA ALA A 280 24.55 32.54 -2.19
C ALA A 280 23.39 31.54 -2.32
N ILE A 281 23.34 30.48 -1.52
CA ILE A 281 22.24 29.52 -1.57
C ILE A 281 20.97 30.08 -0.95
N PRO A 282 19.84 30.03 -1.67
CA PRO A 282 18.56 30.40 -1.11
C PRO A 282 18.20 29.55 0.12
N ASP A 283 17.62 30.16 1.14
CA ASP A 283 17.27 29.46 2.39
C ASP A 283 16.39 28.23 2.18
N TRP A 284 15.44 28.31 1.25
CA TRP A 284 14.55 27.19 0.92
C TRP A 284 15.30 25.97 0.37
N ALA A 285 16.45 26.13 -0.29
CA ALA A 285 17.22 25.02 -0.85
C ALA A 285 18.04 24.27 0.21
N LYS A 286 18.17 24.84 1.42
CA LYS A 286 18.95 24.23 2.52
C LYS A 286 18.32 22.97 3.09
N VAL A 287 16.99 22.78 2.94
CA VAL A 287 16.28 21.58 3.42
C VAL A 287 16.80 20.28 2.77
N GLY A 288 17.28 20.39 1.53
CA GLY A 288 17.86 19.27 0.79
C GLY A 288 19.35 19.09 1.00
N LEU A 289 19.95 19.72 2.02
CA LEU A 289 21.39 19.70 2.32
C LEU A 289 21.63 19.29 3.77
N ILE A 290 22.64 18.46 4.01
CA ILE A 290 23.14 18.18 5.36
C ILE A 290 24.57 18.74 5.46
N LEU A 291 24.70 19.79 6.27
CA LEU A 291 25.94 20.52 6.56
C LEU A 291 26.60 20.06 7.86
N ASP A 292 25.80 19.88 8.91
CA ASP A 292 26.24 19.57 10.27
C ASP A 292 25.27 18.61 10.99
N PRO A 293 25.72 17.97 12.09
CA PRO A 293 24.85 17.13 12.91
C PRO A 293 23.63 17.88 13.48
N ALA A 294 23.72 19.20 13.71
CA ALA A 294 22.63 20.00 14.26
C ALA A 294 21.42 20.10 13.32
N SER A 295 21.66 20.15 12.01
CA SER A 295 20.60 20.15 10.98
C SER A 295 19.82 18.83 10.98
N LEU A 296 20.51 17.70 11.16
CA LEU A 296 19.87 16.38 11.28
C LEU A 296 19.02 16.30 12.56
N ARG A 297 19.51 16.83 13.69
CA ARG A 297 18.74 16.89 14.94
C ARG A 297 17.42 17.65 14.76
N ASN A 298 17.42 18.78 14.05
CA ASN A 298 16.21 19.57 13.81
C ASN A 298 15.18 18.78 12.99
N LEU A 299 15.61 18.06 11.95
CA LEU A 299 14.73 17.17 11.17
C LEU A 299 14.09 16.08 12.04
N VAL A 300 14.84 15.51 12.98
CA VAL A 300 14.29 14.52 13.93
C VAL A 300 13.24 15.18 14.84
N VAL A 301 13.54 16.35 15.40
CA VAL A 301 12.62 17.08 16.29
C VAL A 301 11.32 17.44 15.57
N ASP A 302 11.40 17.96 14.35
CA ASP A 302 10.22 18.34 13.59
C ASP A 302 9.43 17.11 13.10
N GLY A 303 10.13 16.02 12.75
CA GLY A 303 9.51 14.72 12.48
C GLY A 303 8.74 14.17 13.68
N ILE A 304 9.30 14.27 14.90
CA ILE A 304 8.60 13.85 16.14
C ILE A 304 7.31 14.65 16.32
N LYS A 305 7.37 15.98 16.18
CA LYS A 305 6.19 16.85 16.33
C LYS A 305 5.11 16.51 15.31
N ALA A 306 5.49 16.33 14.05
CA ALA A 306 4.58 15.98 12.97
C ALA A 306 3.89 14.63 13.24
N LEU A 307 4.67 13.59 13.58
CA LEU A 307 4.12 12.27 13.87
C LEU A 307 3.24 12.24 15.12
N MET A 308 3.59 12.99 16.15
CA MET A 308 2.75 13.10 17.35
C MET A 308 1.39 13.73 17.04
N ALA A 309 1.35 14.74 16.17
CA ALA A 309 0.11 15.40 15.75
C ALA A 309 -0.75 14.52 14.83
N GLU A 310 -0.11 13.62 14.06
CA GLU A 310 -0.73 12.77 13.05
C GLU A 310 -0.86 11.31 13.48
N LEU A 311 -0.81 11.02 14.79
CA LEU A 311 -1.03 9.68 15.31
C LEU A 311 -2.36 9.12 14.80
N PRO A 312 -2.37 7.95 14.14
CA PRO A 312 -3.61 7.33 13.67
C PRO A 312 -4.63 7.16 14.80
N THR A 313 -5.91 7.32 14.46
CA THR A 313 -7.01 7.17 15.41
C THR A 313 -7.51 5.72 15.45
N LEU A 314 -8.41 5.42 16.38
CA LEU A 314 -9.05 4.10 16.45
C LEU A 314 -9.85 3.77 15.18
N ASP A 315 -10.34 4.76 14.44
CA ASP A 315 -11.11 4.55 13.20
C ASP A 315 -10.27 4.75 11.93
N ALA A 316 -8.95 4.91 12.09
CA ALA A 316 -8.03 4.93 10.97
C ALA A 316 -8.03 3.58 10.22
N LEU A 317 -7.62 3.59 8.97
CA LEU A 317 -7.49 2.39 8.15
C LEU A 317 -6.10 1.79 8.29
N HIS A 318 -5.93 0.51 7.94
CA HIS A 318 -4.63 -0.18 8.03
C HIS A 318 -3.49 0.54 7.27
N ARG A 319 -3.83 1.24 6.19
CA ARG A 319 -2.88 2.01 5.38
C ARG A 319 -2.33 3.24 6.10
N ASP A 320 -3.11 3.84 6.99
CA ASP A 320 -2.68 5.00 7.78
C ASP A 320 -1.57 4.57 8.75
N TRP A 321 -1.73 3.39 9.36
CA TRP A 321 -0.68 2.74 10.14
C TRP A 321 0.52 2.32 9.31
N SER A 322 0.30 1.79 8.10
CA SER A 322 1.39 1.42 7.18
C SER A 322 2.24 2.63 6.78
N HIS A 323 1.60 3.78 6.53
CA HIS A 323 2.26 5.05 6.24
C HIS A 323 2.98 5.61 7.49
N PHE A 324 2.31 5.61 8.63
CA PHE A 324 2.86 6.06 9.90
C PHE A 324 4.12 5.27 10.30
N ALA A 325 4.08 3.93 10.18
CA ALA A 325 5.21 3.07 10.53
C ALA A 325 6.48 3.37 9.72
N ARG A 326 6.34 3.67 8.41
CA ARG A 326 7.47 4.06 7.56
C ARG A 326 8.08 5.39 8.03
N ARG A 327 7.26 6.41 8.25
CA ARG A 327 7.74 7.72 8.72
C ARG A 327 8.33 7.67 10.13
N LEU A 328 7.77 6.85 11.01
CA LEU A 328 8.35 6.59 12.34
C LEU A 328 9.72 5.93 12.21
N GLY A 329 9.87 4.95 11.31
CA GLY A 329 11.17 4.34 10.99
C GLY A 329 12.21 5.38 10.55
N GLU A 330 11.83 6.35 9.72
CA GLU A 330 12.73 7.42 9.25
C GLU A 330 13.23 8.28 10.41
N VAL A 331 12.32 8.69 11.30
CA VAL A 331 12.64 9.48 12.49
C VAL A 331 13.57 8.71 13.43
N ILE A 332 13.31 7.42 13.67
CA ILE A 332 14.13 6.57 14.53
C ILE A 332 15.52 6.33 13.90
N SER A 333 15.57 6.04 12.60
CA SER A 333 16.83 5.82 11.87
C SER A 333 17.73 7.05 11.92
N ARG A 334 17.15 8.25 11.72
CA ARG A 334 17.86 9.53 11.82
C ARG A 334 18.28 9.84 13.26
N PHE A 335 17.45 9.53 14.25
CA PHE A 335 17.81 9.66 15.66
C PHE A 335 19.05 8.81 16.01
N HIS A 336 19.11 7.58 15.51
CA HIS A 336 20.29 6.71 15.68
C HIS A 336 21.53 7.19 14.91
N GLY A 337 21.36 8.06 13.92
CA GLY A 337 22.46 8.73 13.21
C GLY A 337 23.05 9.95 13.93
N LEU A 338 22.45 10.41 15.04
CA LEU A 338 22.95 11.55 15.81
C LEU A 338 24.14 11.17 16.71
N ASP A 339 24.96 12.17 17.04
CA ASP A 339 25.96 12.00 18.10
C ASP A 339 25.29 11.88 19.49
N ALA A 340 26.03 11.38 20.47
CA ALA A 340 25.51 11.10 21.81
C ALA A 340 24.96 12.35 22.52
N ALA A 341 25.57 13.52 22.33
CA ALA A 341 25.14 14.75 22.99
C ALA A 341 23.79 15.22 22.43
N GLN A 342 23.65 15.20 21.11
CA GLN A 342 22.43 15.57 20.41
C GLN A 342 21.29 14.58 20.66
N ALA A 343 21.58 13.28 20.62
CA ALA A 343 20.61 12.21 20.88
C ALA A 343 20.06 12.31 22.32
N ASN A 344 20.92 12.52 23.32
CA ASN A 344 20.49 12.65 24.71
C ASN A 344 19.49 13.80 24.92
N GLY A 345 19.63 14.90 24.18
CA GLY A 345 18.73 16.05 24.29
C GLY A 345 17.31 15.83 23.74
N ILE A 346 17.05 14.74 23.02
CA ILE A 346 15.74 14.44 22.40
C ILE A 346 15.24 13.01 22.65
N LYS A 347 16.02 12.20 23.37
CA LYS A 347 15.73 10.78 23.65
C LYS A 347 14.35 10.58 24.27
N ASP A 348 13.98 11.38 25.26
CA ASP A 348 12.69 11.27 25.95
C ASP A 348 11.51 11.57 25.01
N SER A 349 11.70 12.49 24.06
CA SER A 349 10.68 12.81 23.06
C SER A 349 10.47 11.65 22.06
N VAL A 350 11.54 10.97 21.66
CA VAL A 350 11.45 9.76 20.81
C VAL A 350 10.75 8.63 21.56
N LEU A 351 11.13 8.38 22.81
CA LEU A 351 10.49 7.35 23.65
C LEU A 351 9.00 7.63 23.87
N ALA A 352 8.63 8.90 24.08
CA ALA A 352 7.24 9.31 24.23
C ALA A 352 6.43 9.07 22.95
N LEU A 353 7.01 9.35 21.77
CA LEU A 353 6.39 9.05 20.48
C LEU A 353 6.18 7.55 20.28
N GLN A 354 7.21 6.73 20.52
CA GLN A 354 7.11 5.27 20.40
C GLN A 354 6.04 4.70 21.34
N SER A 355 6.08 5.09 22.62
CA SER A 355 5.08 4.62 23.61
C SER A 355 3.65 5.01 23.23
N SER A 356 3.46 6.22 22.71
CA SER A 356 2.13 6.69 22.27
C SER A 356 1.65 5.94 21.03
N ALA A 357 2.55 5.65 20.10
CA ALA A 357 2.25 4.86 18.91
C ALA A 357 1.89 3.41 19.26
N ASP A 358 2.66 2.79 20.15
CA ASP A 358 2.44 1.41 20.61
C ASP A 358 1.08 1.25 21.28
N GLU A 359 0.71 2.19 22.17
CA GLU A 359 -0.58 2.13 22.86
C GLU A 359 -1.76 2.29 21.90
N ARG A 360 -1.69 3.26 20.98
CA ARG A 360 -2.73 3.43 19.96
C ARG A 360 -2.81 2.27 18.98
N LEU A 361 -1.67 1.70 18.59
CA LEU A 361 -1.64 0.56 17.69
C LEU A 361 -2.26 -0.66 18.37
N ARG A 362 -1.99 -0.87 19.66
CA ARG A 362 -2.58 -1.95 20.47
C ARG A 362 -4.10 -1.85 20.50
N GLU A 363 -4.65 -0.67 20.76
CA GLU A 363 -6.09 -0.41 20.72
C GLU A 363 -6.68 -0.67 19.33
N TRP A 364 -6.01 -0.18 18.28
CA TRP A 364 -6.46 -0.34 16.90
C TRP A 364 -6.44 -1.81 16.46
N VAL A 365 -5.36 -2.54 16.73
CA VAL A 365 -5.21 -3.97 16.42
C VAL A 365 -6.31 -4.78 17.09
N ALA A 366 -6.67 -4.46 18.34
CA ALA A 366 -7.73 -5.18 19.04
C ALA A 366 -9.11 -5.07 18.33
N LYS A 367 -9.38 -3.96 17.64
CA LYS A 367 -10.64 -3.74 16.91
C LYS A 367 -10.61 -4.30 15.47
N HIS A 368 -9.52 -4.07 14.75
CA HIS A 368 -9.50 -4.22 13.27
C HIS A 368 -8.73 -5.42 12.75
N TYR A 369 -7.83 -6.01 13.55
CA TYR A 369 -6.87 -7.00 13.06
C TYR A 369 -7.53 -8.21 12.38
N ALA A 370 -8.68 -8.66 12.88
CA ALA A 370 -9.35 -9.82 12.32
C ALA A 370 -9.92 -9.58 10.90
N ASP A 371 -10.05 -8.32 10.44
CA ASP A 371 -10.51 -8.00 9.07
C ASP A 371 -9.37 -8.09 8.05
N LEU A 372 -8.13 -7.83 8.49
CA LEU A 372 -6.95 -7.75 7.62
C LEU A 372 -6.70 -8.98 6.74
N PRO A 373 -6.90 -10.23 7.22
CA PRO A 373 -6.72 -11.43 6.39
C PRO A 373 -7.73 -11.59 5.25
N SER A 374 -8.82 -10.81 5.26
CA SER A 374 -9.84 -10.82 4.20
C SER A 374 -9.59 -9.74 3.15
N LEU A 375 -8.71 -8.76 3.43
CA LEU A 375 -8.45 -7.66 2.53
C LEU A 375 -7.70 -8.12 1.27
N PRO A 376 -7.96 -7.52 0.09
CA PRO A 376 -7.33 -7.95 -1.16
C PRO A 376 -5.82 -7.72 -1.18
N ALA A 377 -5.10 -8.56 -1.94
CA ALA A 377 -3.66 -8.46 -2.14
C ALA A 377 -3.27 -7.73 -3.44
N ALA A 378 -4.25 -7.27 -4.24
CA ALA A 378 -4.04 -6.87 -5.63
C ALA A 378 -3.09 -5.67 -5.80
N LYS A 379 -3.21 -4.66 -4.93
CA LYS A 379 -2.40 -3.44 -4.97
C LYS A 379 -1.09 -3.60 -4.20
N SER A 380 -1.19 -4.11 -2.98
CA SER A 380 -0.08 -4.40 -2.08
C SER A 380 -0.51 -5.47 -1.08
N PRO A 381 0.41 -6.32 -0.59
CA PRO A 381 0.06 -7.31 0.42
C PRO A 381 -0.24 -6.60 1.76
N VAL A 382 -1.46 -6.73 2.27
CA VAL A 382 -1.83 -6.19 3.59
C VAL A 382 -1.26 -7.03 4.74
N MET A 383 -1.15 -8.35 4.52
CA MET A 383 -0.66 -9.32 5.50
C MET A 383 0.45 -10.17 4.88
N VAL A 384 1.35 -10.71 5.69
CA VAL A 384 2.50 -11.51 5.20
C VAL A 384 2.11 -12.71 4.32
N HIS A 385 1.00 -13.38 4.61
CA HIS A 385 0.51 -14.49 3.76
C HIS A 385 -0.04 -14.05 2.40
N HIS A 386 -0.26 -12.75 2.19
CA HIS A 386 -0.64 -12.23 0.88
C HIS A 386 0.58 -12.03 -0.05
N VAL A 387 1.81 -12.09 0.47
CA VAL A 387 3.02 -11.82 -0.32
C VAL A 387 3.17 -12.76 -1.51
N PRO A 388 3.06 -14.10 -1.39
CA PRO A 388 3.18 -14.99 -2.56
C PRO A 388 2.12 -14.72 -3.63
N ARG A 389 0.87 -14.50 -3.22
CA ARG A 389 -0.25 -14.16 -4.12
C ARG A 389 0.03 -12.85 -4.86
N PHE A 390 0.51 -11.83 -4.16
CA PHE A 390 0.94 -10.56 -4.76
C PHE A 390 2.06 -10.75 -5.80
N LEU A 391 3.09 -11.53 -5.47
CA LEU A 391 4.18 -11.82 -6.41
C LEU A 391 3.68 -12.60 -7.64
N SER A 392 2.76 -13.54 -7.46
CA SER A 392 2.14 -14.28 -8.56
C SER A 392 1.34 -13.36 -9.51
N MET A 393 0.60 -12.39 -8.95
CA MET A 393 -0.09 -11.36 -9.74
C MET A 393 0.89 -10.48 -10.53
N LYS A 394 2.00 -10.06 -9.91
CA LYS A 394 3.06 -9.30 -10.59
C LYS A 394 3.66 -10.07 -11.77
N ARG A 395 3.89 -11.37 -11.60
CA ARG A 395 4.34 -12.25 -12.69
C ARG A 395 3.32 -12.36 -13.83
N SER A 396 2.05 -12.53 -13.47
CA SER A 396 0.96 -12.58 -14.45
C SER A 396 0.80 -11.27 -15.22
N ALA A 397 1.22 -10.14 -14.63
CA ALA A 397 1.26 -8.83 -15.27
C ALA A 397 2.51 -8.57 -16.14
N GLY A 398 3.44 -9.53 -16.25
CA GLY A 398 4.59 -9.46 -17.16
C GLY A 398 5.97 -9.54 -16.49
N GLU A 399 6.05 -9.57 -15.15
CA GLU A 399 7.34 -9.73 -14.45
C GLU A 399 7.90 -11.14 -14.66
N SER A 400 9.02 -11.26 -15.38
CA SER A 400 9.55 -12.57 -15.81
C SER A 400 10.27 -13.34 -14.69
N LYS A 401 10.99 -12.64 -13.80
CA LYS A 401 11.77 -13.21 -12.70
C LYS A 401 11.51 -12.43 -11.42
N VAL A 402 11.29 -13.15 -10.33
CA VAL A 402 11.01 -12.57 -9.02
C VAL A 402 11.95 -13.22 -8.00
N ALA A 403 12.58 -12.39 -7.17
CA ALA A 403 13.37 -12.83 -6.02
C ALA A 403 12.75 -12.25 -4.75
N LEU A 404 12.40 -13.11 -3.79
CA LEU A 404 11.91 -12.70 -2.48
C LEU A 404 13.05 -12.83 -1.46
N LEU A 405 13.54 -11.70 -0.96
CA LEU A 405 14.56 -11.64 0.09
C LEU A 405 13.88 -11.36 1.42
N VAL A 406 14.11 -12.22 2.42
CA VAL A 406 13.49 -12.12 3.74
C VAL A 406 14.56 -11.95 4.81
N PHE A 407 14.54 -10.80 5.47
CA PHE A 407 15.35 -10.51 6.65
C PHE A 407 14.53 -10.83 7.90
N ASP A 408 15.02 -11.75 8.72
CA ASP A 408 14.33 -12.16 9.94
C ASP A 408 14.61 -11.19 11.08
N GLY A 409 13.57 -10.79 11.83
CA GLY A 409 13.69 -9.90 12.98
C GLY A 409 14.19 -8.49 12.69
N LEU A 410 14.02 -7.97 11.46
CA LEU A 410 14.48 -6.65 11.07
C LEU A 410 13.45 -5.56 11.43
N ALA A 411 13.89 -4.51 12.13
CA ALA A 411 13.06 -3.34 12.41
C ALA A 411 12.98 -2.39 11.19
N VAL A 412 11.92 -1.59 11.10
CA VAL A 412 11.70 -0.68 9.96
C VAL A 412 12.80 0.38 9.84
N ASP A 413 13.32 0.89 10.96
CA ASP A 413 14.44 1.84 11.00
C ASP A 413 15.75 1.24 10.50
N GLN A 414 15.96 -0.07 10.70
CA GLN A 414 17.11 -0.79 10.17
C GLN A 414 17.01 -1.00 8.65
N TRP A 415 15.81 -1.27 8.13
CA TRP A 415 15.59 -1.30 6.69
C TRP A 415 15.98 0.03 6.02
N ILE A 416 15.68 1.16 6.66
CA ILE A 416 16.05 2.48 6.14
C ILE A 416 17.57 2.61 6.02
N GLN A 417 18.35 2.12 6.98
CA GLN A 417 19.82 2.12 6.87
C GLN A 417 20.31 1.28 5.67
N ILE A 418 19.68 0.12 5.43
CA ILE A 418 19.98 -0.73 4.27
C ILE A 418 19.64 0.01 2.98
N ARG A 419 18.44 0.59 2.89
CA ARG A 419 17.98 1.36 1.73
C ARG A 419 18.92 2.52 1.42
N GLU A 420 19.28 3.33 2.42
CA GLU A 420 20.20 4.46 2.27
C GLU A 420 21.56 4.00 1.73
N ASN A 421 22.08 2.90 2.28
CA ASN A 421 23.34 2.34 1.82
C ASN A 421 23.25 1.90 0.35
N LEU A 422 22.19 1.18 -0.03
CA LEU A 422 21.98 0.72 -1.40
C LEU A 422 21.79 1.88 -2.38
N ALA A 423 21.00 2.91 -2.01
CA ALA A 423 20.74 4.08 -2.84
C ALA A 423 22.00 4.95 -3.08
N ARG A 424 22.90 4.99 -2.08
CA ARG A 424 24.21 5.65 -2.22
C ARG A 424 25.10 4.95 -3.22
N HIS A 425 25.13 3.62 -3.20
CA HIS A 425 26.09 2.83 -4.00
C HIS A 425 25.53 2.35 -5.35
N SER A 426 24.22 2.37 -5.59
CA SER A 426 23.62 1.97 -6.87
C SER A 426 22.51 2.91 -7.32
N GLN A 427 22.73 3.61 -8.43
CA GLN A 427 21.71 4.41 -9.11
C GLN A 427 20.67 3.56 -9.86
N ARG A 428 20.94 2.27 -10.06
CA ARG A 428 20.04 1.38 -10.82
C ARG A 428 18.86 0.93 -9.99
N LEU A 429 19.03 0.79 -8.67
CA LEU A 429 17.98 0.31 -7.77
C LEU A 429 16.87 1.36 -7.63
N VAL A 430 15.65 0.92 -7.93
CA VAL A 430 14.41 1.65 -7.66
C VAL A 430 13.82 1.05 -6.40
N PHE A 431 13.40 1.87 -5.45
CA PHE A 431 12.69 1.40 -4.26
C PHE A 431 11.22 1.73 -4.39
N ASP A 432 10.38 0.70 -4.31
CA ASP A 432 8.93 0.82 -4.10
C ASP A 432 8.63 0.20 -2.73
N GLU A 433 8.32 1.05 -1.75
CA GLU A 433 8.25 0.67 -0.35
C GLU A 433 6.80 0.63 0.14
N GLY A 434 6.44 -0.49 0.76
CA GLY A 434 5.16 -0.68 1.44
C GLY A 434 5.37 -1.27 2.82
N ALA A 435 4.28 -1.45 3.56
CA ALA A 435 4.27 -2.19 4.81
C ALA A 435 3.13 -3.21 4.79
N CYS A 436 3.31 -4.30 5.53
CA CYS A 436 2.30 -5.33 5.73
C CYS A 436 2.31 -5.79 7.17
N PHE A 437 1.19 -6.30 7.64
CA PHE A 437 1.03 -6.83 8.99
C PHE A 437 1.49 -8.29 9.07
N ALA A 438 2.22 -8.61 10.13
CA ALA A 438 2.54 -9.98 10.49
C ALA A 438 1.32 -10.66 11.13
N TRP A 439 1.32 -12.00 11.11
CA TRP A 439 0.35 -12.75 11.91
C TRP A 439 0.65 -12.62 13.40
N LEU A 440 -0.38 -12.57 14.24
CA LEU A 440 -0.24 -12.67 15.70
C LEU A 440 -0.31 -14.14 16.16
N PRO A 441 0.61 -14.61 17.03
CA PRO A 441 1.79 -13.87 17.52
C PRO A 441 2.84 -13.70 16.42
N THR A 442 3.59 -12.58 16.46
CA THR A 442 4.57 -12.19 15.41
C THR A 442 5.87 -13.01 15.48
N LEU A 443 5.78 -14.28 15.86
CA LEU A 443 6.90 -15.20 15.91
C LEU A 443 7.44 -15.46 14.49
N THR A 444 8.75 -15.67 14.40
CA THR A 444 9.45 -16.01 13.16
C THR A 444 8.82 -17.21 12.45
N SER A 445 8.51 -18.28 13.17
CA SER A 445 7.94 -19.51 12.59
C SER A 445 6.55 -19.31 11.99
N VAL A 446 5.70 -18.51 12.66
CA VAL A 446 4.36 -18.15 12.18
C VAL A 446 4.46 -17.25 10.95
N SER A 447 5.22 -16.16 11.05
CA SER A 447 5.30 -15.13 10.01
C SER A 447 5.96 -15.65 8.73
N ARG A 448 7.06 -16.39 8.84
CA ARG A 448 7.79 -16.90 7.67
C ARG A 448 7.05 -18.04 6.97
N GLN A 449 6.45 -18.98 7.71
CA GLN A 449 5.65 -20.02 7.06
C GLN A 449 4.44 -19.44 6.34
N ALA A 450 3.74 -18.49 6.95
CA ALA A 450 2.67 -17.74 6.29
C ALA A 450 3.18 -17.03 5.01
N LEU A 451 4.31 -16.33 5.12
CA LEU A 451 4.94 -15.61 4.02
C LEU A 451 5.36 -16.52 2.85
N PHE A 452 5.87 -17.73 3.11
CA PHE A 452 6.31 -18.64 2.04
C PHE A 452 5.20 -19.55 1.51
N SER A 453 4.17 -19.84 2.30
CA SER A 453 3.07 -20.72 1.90
C SER A 453 1.90 -19.99 1.24
N GLY A 454 1.69 -18.73 1.60
CA GLY A 454 0.47 -18.00 1.27
C GLY A 454 -0.75 -18.42 2.10
N LEU A 455 -0.54 -19.24 3.14
CA LEU A 455 -1.59 -19.80 4.00
C LEU A 455 -1.71 -19.04 5.32
N ARG A 456 -2.85 -19.21 6.00
CA ARG A 456 -3.11 -18.74 7.35
C ARG A 456 -2.49 -19.71 8.37
N PRO A 457 -2.08 -19.25 9.57
CA PRO A 457 -1.44 -20.11 10.58
C PRO A 457 -2.16 -21.40 10.93
N ARG A 458 -3.50 -21.40 10.90
CA ARG A 458 -4.32 -22.59 11.18
C ARG A 458 -4.16 -23.70 10.14
N GLU A 459 -3.85 -23.35 8.89
CA GLU A 459 -3.70 -24.30 7.79
C GLU A 459 -2.35 -25.03 7.83
N PHE A 460 -1.42 -24.59 8.68
CA PHE A 460 -0.14 -25.25 8.95
C PHE A 460 0.10 -25.44 10.45
N ALA A 461 -0.97 -25.64 11.22
CA ALA A 461 -0.91 -25.75 12.69
C ALA A 461 0.11 -26.79 13.18
N ASP A 462 0.23 -27.93 12.47
CA ASP A 462 1.15 -29.02 12.83
C ASP A 462 2.63 -28.64 12.76
N SER A 463 2.98 -27.60 12.00
CA SER A 463 4.37 -27.12 11.84
C SER A 463 4.59 -25.70 12.35
N VAL A 464 3.60 -25.08 13.01
CA VAL A 464 3.60 -23.64 13.39
C VAL A 464 4.78 -23.22 14.25
N GLU A 465 5.34 -24.13 15.04
CA GLU A 465 6.47 -23.87 15.96
C GLU A 465 7.85 -23.97 15.28
N THR A 466 7.92 -24.30 13.98
CA THR A 466 9.21 -24.50 13.28
C THR A 466 9.25 -23.80 11.91
N THR A 467 10.43 -23.61 11.34
CA THR A 467 10.62 -23.09 9.97
C THR A 467 11.00 -24.20 8.99
N SER A 468 10.87 -25.47 9.39
CA SER A 468 11.36 -26.63 8.63
C SER A 468 10.62 -26.84 7.31
N GLN A 469 9.34 -26.48 7.26
CA GLN A 469 8.46 -26.69 6.10
C GLN A 469 8.54 -25.57 5.06
N GLU A 470 9.24 -24.46 5.32
CA GLU A 470 9.33 -23.32 4.38
C GLU A 470 9.72 -23.72 2.94
N PRO A 471 10.74 -24.58 2.69
CA PRO A 471 11.10 -24.95 1.32
C PRO A 471 9.99 -25.72 0.59
N ALA A 472 9.31 -26.61 1.30
CA ALA A 472 8.23 -27.43 0.75
C ALA A 472 6.99 -26.58 0.47
N LEU A 473 6.62 -25.70 1.41
CA LEU A 473 5.50 -24.77 1.27
C LEU A 473 5.70 -23.78 0.13
N TRP A 474 6.89 -23.19 0.01
CA TRP A 474 7.24 -22.30 -1.10
C TRP A 474 7.17 -23.01 -2.44
N SER A 475 7.71 -24.22 -2.52
CA SER A 475 7.68 -25.03 -3.75
C SER A 475 6.24 -25.37 -4.15
N ARG A 476 5.42 -25.81 -3.19
CA ARG A 476 4.01 -26.14 -3.41
C ARG A 476 3.24 -24.95 -3.97
N PHE A 477 3.35 -23.78 -3.32
CA PHE A 477 2.66 -22.57 -3.76
C PHE A 477 2.96 -22.28 -5.24
N TRP A 478 4.23 -22.26 -5.65
CA TRP A 478 4.59 -21.92 -7.03
C TRP A 478 4.25 -22.98 -8.06
N LEU A 479 4.27 -24.27 -7.68
CA LEU A 479 3.81 -25.36 -8.54
C LEU A 479 2.30 -25.24 -8.83
N GLU A 480 1.50 -24.94 -7.81
CA GLU A 480 0.06 -24.68 -7.95
C GLU A 480 -0.22 -23.43 -8.81
N HIS A 481 0.72 -22.49 -8.87
CA HIS A 481 0.68 -21.29 -9.73
C HIS A 481 1.43 -21.45 -11.06
N GLY A 482 1.62 -22.70 -11.52
CA GLY A 482 2.04 -23.01 -12.89
C GLY A 482 3.54 -22.99 -13.17
N LEU A 483 4.40 -22.82 -12.15
CA LEU A 483 5.85 -23.00 -12.32
C LEU A 483 6.25 -24.47 -12.25
N LYS A 484 7.37 -24.83 -12.87
CA LYS A 484 8.00 -26.15 -12.75
C LYS A 484 8.96 -26.18 -11.58
N ALA A 485 9.23 -27.37 -11.04
CA ALA A 485 10.11 -27.55 -9.89
C ALA A 485 11.53 -26.97 -10.10
N ASN A 486 12.05 -27.02 -11.33
CA ASN A 486 13.38 -26.47 -11.67
C ASN A 486 13.38 -24.93 -11.87
N GLU A 487 12.21 -24.28 -11.82
CA GLU A 487 12.04 -22.82 -11.90
C GLU A 487 11.87 -22.19 -10.51
N VAL A 488 11.79 -23.01 -9.46
CA VAL A 488 11.58 -22.56 -8.08
C VAL A 488 12.83 -22.83 -7.25
N LEU A 489 13.32 -21.79 -6.58
CA LEU A 489 14.47 -21.86 -5.69
C LEU A 489 14.10 -21.35 -4.30
N TYR A 490 14.56 -22.06 -3.28
CA TYR A 490 14.59 -21.60 -1.89
C TYR A 490 16.00 -21.81 -1.32
N ARG A 491 16.53 -20.79 -0.64
CA ARG A 491 17.79 -20.82 0.09
C ARG A 491 17.63 -20.05 1.40
N LYS A 492 18.25 -20.55 2.46
CA LYS A 492 18.30 -19.90 3.78
C LYS A 492 19.74 -19.82 4.27
N SER A 493 19.99 -18.93 5.22
CA SER A 493 21.33 -18.73 5.80
C SER A 493 22.38 -18.31 4.77
N ILE A 494 21.99 -17.51 3.78
CA ILE A 494 22.87 -16.94 2.75
C ILE A 494 23.82 -15.94 3.43
N LYS A 495 25.13 -16.14 3.29
CA LYS A 495 26.19 -15.28 3.85
C LYS A 495 27.17 -14.77 2.80
N ARG A 496 27.33 -15.47 1.69
CA ARG A 496 28.31 -15.19 0.63
C ARG A 496 27.67 -15.36 -0.74
N ASN A 497 28.28 -14.76 -1.76
CA ASN A 497 27.82 -14.92 -3.15
C ASN A 497 27.87 -16.37 -3.62
N GLU A 498 28.79 -17.17 -3.08
CA GLU A 498 28.93 -18.61 -3.36
C GLU A 498 27.74 -19.45 -2.85
N ASP A 499 26.92 -18.90 -1.94
CA ASP A 499 25.70 -19.56 -1.46
C ASP A 499 24.53 -19.41 -2.46
N LEU A 500 24.71 -18.59 -3.51
CA LEU A 500 23.76 -18.38 -4.59
C LEU A 500 24.14 -19.26 -5.81
N PRO A 501 23.16 -19.83 -6.53
CA PRO A 501 23.40 -20.75 -7.65
C PRO A 501 23.93 -20.07 -8.91
#